data_AF-A0A2N5C4N3-F1
#
_entry.id   AF-A0A2N5C4N3-F1
#
_cell.length_a   1.000
_cell.length_b   1.000
_cell.length_c   1.000
_cell.angle_alpha   90.00
_cell.angle_beta   90.00
_cell.angle_gamma   90.00
#
_symmetry.space_group_name_H-M   'P 1'
#
loop_
_entity.id
_entity.type
_entity.pdbx_description
1 polymer ?
#
loop_
_entity_poly.entity_id
_entity_poly.type
_entity_poly.pdbx_seq_one_letter_code
_entity_poly.pdbx_strand_id
1 'polypeptide(L)' 'MPRNVALNIRAKVGLLAADPYAPNQNGRKLMGRSAFRLRVGDWRVLYRIEAGQLVVVVLTVKSRGSAYQ' A
#
# COMPACT_ATOMS: atom_id res chain seq x y z
N MET A 1 -14.87 1.36 -0.98
CA MET A 1 -13.96 1.43 0.17
C MET A 1 -14.63 2.20 1.30
N PRO A 2 -14.64 1.72 2.55
CA PRO A 2 -15.15 2.50 3.69
C PRO A 2 -14.36 3.80 3.94
N ARG A 3 -15.01 4.84 4.44
CA ARG A 3 -14.39 6.18 4.62
C ARG A 3 -13.18 6.16 5.56
N ASN A 4 -13.28 5.44 6.67
CA ASN A 4 -12.17 5.27 7.63
C ASN A 4 -10.95 4.60 6.99
N VAL A 5 -11.16 3.62 6.11
CA VAL A 5 -10.08 2.96 5.36
C VAL A 5 -9.42 3.95 4.39
N ALA A 6 -10.21 4.74 3.67
CA ALA A 6 -9.70 5.76 2.75
C ALA A 6 -8.77 6.76 3.48
N LEU A 7 -9.21 7.22 4.66
CA LEU A 7 -8.43 8.13 5.50
C LEU A 7 -7.13 7.48 5.97
N ASN A 8 -7.17 6.22 6.42
CA ASN A 8 -5.97 5.49 6.85
C ASN A 8 -4.98 5.26 5.70
N ILE A 9 -5.47 4.96 4.50
CA ILE A 9 -4.62 4.83 3.32
C ILE A 9 -3.95 6.17 3.00
N ARG A 10 -4.71 7.27 2.97
CA ARG A 10 -4.16 8.61 2.72
C ARG A 10 -3.10 9.00 3.75
N ALA A 11 -3.36 8.75 5.02
CA ALA A 11 -2.39 9.02 6.09
C ALA A 11 -1.08 8.24 5.88
N LYS A 12 -1.16 6.93 5.63
CA LYS A 12 0.04 6.11 5.42
C LYS A 12 0.77 6.43 4.11
N VAL A 13 0.04 6.80 3.05
CA VAL A 13 0.65 7.27 1.79
C VAL A 13 1.32 8.63 1.99
N GLY A 14 0.74 9.52 2.80
CA GLY A 14 1.38 10.79 3.16
C GLY A 14 2.72 10.60 3.85
N LEU A 15 2.83 9.61 4.76
CA LEU A 15 4.11 9.24 5.38
C LEU A 15 5.12 8.74 4.33
N LEU A 16 4.69 7.91 3.38
CA LEU A 16 5.55 7.47 2.27
C LEU A 16 5.94 8.61 1.32
N ALA A 17 5.09 9.62 1.15
CA ALA A 17 5.40 10.78 0.32
C ALA A 17 6.45 11.68 0.98
N ALA A 18 6.45 11.76 2.31
CA ALA A 18 7.46 12.50 3.08
C ALA A 18 8.82 11.80 3.07
N ASP A 19 8.84 10.49 3.28
CA ASP A 19 10.05 9.66 3.15
C ASP A 19 9.69 8.26 2.61
N PRO A 20 9.91 8.01 1.30
CA PRO A 20 9.60 6.73 0.67
C PRO A 20 10.48 5.56 1.15
N TYR A 21 11.64 5.85 1.75
CA TYR A 21 12.64 4.88 2.18
C TYR A 21 12.60 4.62 3.69
N ALA A 22 11.78 5.36 4.43
CA ALA A 22 11.57 5.16 5.85
C ALA A 22 11.21 3.69 6.17
N PRO A 23 11.77 3.12 7.25
CA PRO A 23 11.41 1.78 7.70
C PRO A 23 9.89 1.65 7.89
N ASN A 24 9.27 0.75 7.14
CA ASN A 24 7.83 0.52 7.21
C ASN A 24 7.54 -0.97 7.36
N GLN A 25 7.08 -1.38 8.55
CA GLN A 25 6.76 -2.78 8.85
C GLN A 25 5.66 -3.35 7.94
N ASN A 26 4.80 -2.48 7.40
CA ASN A 26 3.73 -2.85 6.49
C ASN A 26 4.14 -2.76 5.01
N GLY A 27 5.29 -2.16 4.71
CA GLY A 27 5.88 -1.99 3.40
C GLY A 27 6.86 -3.11 3.07
N ARG A 28 6.74 -3.73 1.90
CA ARG A 28 7.73 -4.70 1.40
C ARG A 28 7.96 -4.52 -0.09
N LYS A 29 9.21 -4.65 -0.54
CA LYS A 29 9.55 -4.71 -1.96
C LYS A 29 8.97 -5.98 -2.57
N LEU A 30 8.41 -5.88 -3.77
CA LEU A 30 7.92 -7.03 -4.53
C LEU A 30 9.10 -7.75 -5.19
N MET A 31 9.05 -9.09 -5.19
CA MET A 31 10.03 -9.89 -5.92
C MET A 31 9.84 -9.71 -7.44
N GLY A 32 10.95 -9.53 -8.16
CA GLY A 32 10.95 -9.43 -9.62
C GLY A 32 10.43 -8.13 -10.21
N ARG A 33 10.16 -7.09 -9.40
CA ARG A 33 9.68 -5.77 -9.88
C ARG A 33 10.27 -4.62 -9.07
N SER A 34 10.45 -3.46 -9.70
CA SER A 34 10.82 -2.18 -9.06
C SER A 34 9.61 -1.52 -8.38
N ALA A 35 8.89 -2.30 -7.58
CA ALA A 35 7.68 -1.86 -6.90
C ALA A 35 7.62 -2.39 -5.47
N PHE A 36 6.82 -1.73 -4.65
CA PHE A 36 6.62 -2.01 -3.25
C PHE A 36 5.14 -2.22 -2.97
N ARG A 37 4.83 -2.89 -1.86
CA ARG A 37 3.48 -3.11 -1.36
C ARG A 37 3.40 -2.66 0.09
N LEU A 38 2.47 -1.76 0.37
CA LEU A 38 2.07 -1.34 1.71
C LEU A 38 0.74 -2.01 2.10
N ARG A 39 0.67 -2.66 3.27
CA ARG A 39 -0.56 -3.24 3.82
C ARG A 39 -1.30 -2.25 4.72
N VAL A 40 -2.61 -2.09 4.49
CA VAL A 40 -3.52 -1.29 5.30
C VAL A 40 -4.78 -2.12 5.60
N GLY A 41 -4.74 -2.93 6.67
CA GLY A 41 -5.78 -3.93 6.94
C GLY A 41 -5.88 -4.96 5.80
N ASP A 42 -7.05 -5.05 5.17
CA ASP A 42 -7.33 -5.90 3.99
C ASP A 42 -6.92 -5.27 2.65
N TRP A 43 -6.44 -4.03 2.69
CA TRP A 43 -6.04 -3.29 1.49
C TRP A 43 -4.55 -3.41 1.26
N ARG A 44 -4.17 -3.47 -0.01
CA ARG A 44 -2.78 -3.50 -0.47
C ARG A 44 -2.56 -2.33 -1.40
N VAL A 45 -1.72 -1.41 -0.96
CA VAL A 45 -1.29 -0.27 -1.77
C VAL A 45 -0.01 -0.67 -2.47
N LEU A 46 -0.02 -0.75 -3.79
CA LEU A 46 1.19 -0.87 -4.58
C LEU A 46 1.73 0.52 -4.85
N TYR A 47 3.04 0.68 -4.75
CA TYR A 47 3.67 1.94 -5.12
C TYR A 47 5.04 1.70 -5.75
N ARG A 48 5.44 2.66 -6.56
CA ARG A 48 6.78 2.75 -7.14
C ARG A 48 7.28 4.17 -6.97
N ILE A 49 8.59 4.32 -6.91
CA ILE A 49 9.26 5.61 -6.85
C ILE A 49 9.95 5.77 -8.20
N GLU A 50 9.53 6.77 -8.97
CA GLU A 50 10.07 7.04 -10.31
C GLU A 50 10.51 8.49 -10.38
N ALA A 51 11.81 8.73 -10.64
CA ALA A 51 12.37 10.08 -10.74
C ALA A 51 11.98 11.00 -9.57
N GLY A 52 11.95 10.47 -8.34
CA GLY A 52 11.55 11.21 -7.13
C GLY A 52 10.04 11.37 -6.94
N GLN A 53 9.21 10.88 -7.85
CA GLN A 53 7.75 10.87 -7.71
C GLN A 53 7.25 9.55 -7.15
N LEU A 54 6.38 9.64 -6.16
CA LEU A 54 5.68 8.49 -5.61
C LEU A 54 4.43 8.20 -6.45
N VAL A 55 4.48 7.15 -7.26
CA VAL A 55 3.32 6.65 -8.02
C VAL A 55 2.63 5.56 -7.21
N VAL A 56 1.37 5.79 -6.85
CA VAL A 56 0.61 4.94 -5.93
C VAL A 56 -0.63 4.36 -6.62
N VAL A 57 -0.79 3.05 -6.52
CA VAL A 57 -1.97 2.29 -6.97
C VAL A 57 -2.57 1.55 -5.79
N VAL A 58 -3.80 1.89 -5.42
CA VAL A 58 -4.50 1.27 -4.29
C VAL A 58 -5.33 0.08 -4.77
N LEU A 59 -5.03 -1.12 -4.28
CA LEU A 59 -5.77 -2.36 -4.58
C LEU A 59 -6.49 -2.89 -3.34
N THR A 60 -7.69 -3.45 -3.52
CA THR A 60 -8.36 -4.28 -2.51
C THR A 60 -7.93 -5.73 -2.70
N VAL A 61 -7.56 -6.43 -1.62
CA VAL A 61 -7.36 -7.88 -1.69
C VAL A 61 -8.02 -8.52 -0.48
N LYS A 62 -9.30 -8.90 -0.64
CA LYS A 62 -9.96 -9.86 0.26
C LYS A 62 -9.27 -11.22 0.13
N SER A 63 -9.21 -12.00 1.21
CA SER A 63 -8.64 -13.35 1.17
C SER A 63 -9.40 -14.21 0.13
N ARG A 64 -8.80 -15.32 -0.33
CA ARG A 64 -9.55 -16.38 -1.06
C ARG A 64 -10.71 -16.97 -0.21
N GLY A 65 -10.82 -16.58 1.05
CA GLY A 65 -11.84 -17.00 2.01
C GLY A 65 -13.16 -16.21 1.92
N SER A 66 -13.73 -16.06 0.72
CA SER A 66 -15.19 -16.22 0.59
C SER A 66 -15.59 -17.70 0.71
N ALA A 67 -14.66 -18.58 1.12
CA ALA A 67 -14.87 -20.02 1.30
C ALA A 67 -15.59 -20.38 2.62
N TYR A 68 -15.79 -19.44 3.54
CA TYR A 68 -16.75 -19.62 4.62
C TYR A 68 -17.48 -18.29 4.83
N GLN A 69 -18.75 -18.32 4.44
CA GLN A 69 -19.75 -17.32 4.75
C GLN A 69 -20.21 -17.49 6.20
#